data_AF-A0A942CJV1-F1
#
_entry.id   AF-A0A942CJV1-F1
#
_cell.length_a   1.000
_cell.length_b   1.000
_cell.length_c   1.000
_cell.angle_alpha   90.00
_cell.angle_beta   90.00
_cell.angle_gamma   90.00
#
_symmetry.space_group_name_H-M   'P 1'
#
loop_
_entity.id
_entity.type
_entity.pdbx_description
1 polymer ?
#
loop_
_entity_poly.entity_id
_entity_poly.type
_entity_poly.pdbx_seq_one_letter_code
_entity_poly.pdbx_strand_id
1 'polypeptide(L)'
;MWRDVDARENGRERPEDGRGRSGGAQAQFPEPPGEAREVLDSLSRSVDLPRGPQREKVRVRGRDYELSGADVRIMTKVGAFRVVPANELRASNPRTPTRPARDIERLRKHGLVKTAPYVVGRTRTTLVTLTERGRELLEARRLPDGRDGHQRFYAGISKPRELAHDARVHAAYERAVEKLEERGALVRRVVLEEELKSDYQRFLQRGNKGRRDGRGEPDRDREAIERWARDHQLPCHDGHVELPDARIEYVDRDGRPRVEDIEVVTPHYRGAHAAAKAASGFSQYRAVGARVGGVSGSGRSGRGVDPRAAEDLLP
;
A
#
# COMPACT_ATOMS: atom_id res chain seq x y z
N MET A 1 26.11 -13.59 61.10
CA MET A 1 27.30 -13.09 61.82
C MET A 1 27.76 -11.82 61.13
N TRP A 2 27.84 -10.72 61.87
CA TRP A 2 28.43 -9.46 61.41
C TRP A 2 29.96 -9.57 61.34
N ARG A 3 30.60 -8.87 60.39
CA ARG A 3 31.70 -7.92 60.65
C ARG A 3 32.30 -7.32 59.36
N ASP A 4 32.38 -5.99 59.38
CA ASP A 4 33.35 -5.14 58.70
C ASP A 4 34.80 -5.62 58.89
N VAL A 5 35.69 -5.24 57.96
CA VAL A 5 36.84 -4.34 58.19
C VAL A 5 37.52 -4.06 56.84
N ASP A 6 37.82 -2.78 56.68
CA ASP A 6 38.35 -2.09 55.50
C ASP A 6 39.89 -1.94 55.52
N ALA A 7 40.41 -1.43 54.39
CA ALA A 7 41.69 -0.75 54.13
C ALA A 7 42.96 -1.57 53.82
N ARG A 8 43.47 -1.37 52.60
CA ARG A 8 44.69 -0.55 52.36
C ARG A 8 44.94 -0.23 50.88
N GLU A 9 45.32 1.02 50.68
CA GLU A 9 45.67 1.70 49.43
C GLU A 9 46.92 1.13 48.75
N ASN A 10 46.99 1.30 47.43
CA ASN A 10 48.24 1.62 46.74
C ASN A 10 47.92 2.47 45.51
N GLY A 11 48.29 3.74 45.57
CA GLY A 11 48.28 4.66 44.45
C GLY A 11 49.53 4.52 43.56
N ARG A 12 49.41 5.05 42.34
CA ARG A 12 50.42 5.68 41.45
C ARG A 12 49.87 5.62 40.02
N GLU A 13 49.31 6.72 39.52
CA GLU A 13 49.97 7.80 38.78
C GLU A 13 49.97 7.57 37.26
N ARG A 14 49.46 8.60 36.57
CA ARG A 14 49.34 8.78 35.12
C ARG A 14 50.66 9.38 34.57
N PRO A 15 50.92 9.23 33.26
CA PRO A 15 50.97 10.40 32.37
C PRO A 15 50.21 10.13 31.04
N GLU A 16 49.44 11.05 30.43
CA GLU A 16 49.84 12.16 29.52
C GLU A 16 50.67 11.66 28.32
N ASP A 17 50.47 11.98 27.03
CA ASP A 17 49.68 12.97 26.30
C ASP A 17 49.78 12.57 24.79
N GLY A 18 48.85 12.96 23.91
CA GLY A 18 49.03 12.64 22.47
C GLY A 18 47.88 12.98 21.52
N ARG A 19 47.79 14.27 21.17
CA ARG A 19 46.89 14.84 20.15
C ARG A 19 47.05 14.18 18.77
N GLY A 20 45.92 13.80 18.15
CA GLY A 20 45.83 13.41 16.74
C GLY A 20 44.48 13.84 16.16
N ARG A 21 44.47 15.03 15.55
CA ARG A 21 43.34 15.68 14.89
C ARG A 21 43.28 15.22 13.43
N SER A 22 42.24 14.48 13.05
CA SER A 22 41.72 14.32 11.69
C SER A 22 40.22 14.03 11.85
N GLY A 23 39.29 14.93 11.53
CA GLY A 23 39.12 15.49 10.19
C GLY A 23 38.23 14.55 9.36
N GLY A 24 36.97 14.37 9.78
CA GLY A 24 35.98 13.56 9.07
C GLY A 24 34.58 14.09 9.37
N ALA A 25 33.91 14.60 8.33
CA ALA A 25 32.68 15.36 8.38
C ALA A 25 31.57 14.73 9.25
N GLN A 26 31.18 15.44 10.31
CA GLN A 26 29.84 15.29 10.87
C GLN A 26 28.85 15.77 9.81
N ALA A 27 28.16 14.85 9.14
CA ALA A 27 26.92 15.16 8.46
C ALA A 27 25.88 15.54 9.53
N GLN A 28 25.89 16.81 9.92
CA GLN A 28 24.82 17.43 10.69
C GLN A 28 23.60 17.50 9.75
N PHE A 29 22.70 16.53 9.88
CA PHE A 29 21.34 16.70 9.38
C PHE A 29 20.65 17.71 10.32
N PRO A 30 20.16 18.86 9.82
CA PRO A 30 19.32 19.69 10.63
C PRO A 30 17.99 18.95 10.83
N GLU A 31 17.73 18.50 12.06
CA GLU A 31 16.39 18.11 12.52
C GLU A 31 15.48 19.35 12.43
N PRO A 32 14.38 19.32 11.64
CA PRO A 32 13.35 20.34 11.77
C PRO A 32 12.46 20.00 12.98
N PRO A 33 12.18 20.97 13.87
CA PRO A 33 11.27 20.78 14.99
C PRO A 33 9.81 20.72 14.49
N GLY A 34 9.04 19.74 14.94
CA GLY A 34 7.58 19.87 15.13
C GLY A 34 6.66 19.96 13.89
N GLU A 35 7.17 20.10 12.66
CA GLU A 35 6.35 20.24 11.43
C GLU A 35 6.30 18.97 10.55
N ALA A 36 7.08 17.93 10.89
CA ALA A 36 7.16 16.65 10.16
C ALA A 36 5.91 15.75 10.23
N ARG A 37 4.76 16.29 10.67
CA ARG A 37 3.48 15.57 10.78
C ARG A 37 2.62 15.67 9.51
N GLU A 38 3.10 16.36 8.47
CA GLU A 38 2.71 16.04 7.11
C GLU A 38 3.45 14.78 6.67
N VAL A 39 2.89 13.63 7.06
CA VAL A 39 3.16 12.37 6.37
C VAL A 39 2.76 12.60 4.91
N LEU A 40 3.73 13.03 4.11
CA LEU A 40 3.64 13.06 2.66
C LEU A 40 3.27 11.64 2.25
N ASP A 41 1.98 11.42 1.98
CA ASP A 41 1.41 10.19 1.44
C ASP A 41 2.44 9.55 0.52
N SER A 42 2.99 8.41 0.92
CA SER A 42 4.14 7.76 0.27
C SER A 42 3.88 7.58 -1.23
N LEU A 43 2.64 7.23 -1.57
CA LEU A 43 2.15 7.06 -2.94
C LEU A 43 2.26 8.35 -3.74
N SER A 44 1.95 9.49 -3.12
CA SER A 44 2.02 10.78 -3.78
C SER A 44 3.46 11.18 -4.13
N ARG A 45 4.48 10.73 -3.40
CA ARG A 45 5.90 11.10 -3.66
C ARG A 45 6.38 10.72 -5.06
N SER A 46 5.72 9.77 -5.72
CA SER A 46 6.04 9.31 -7.08
C SER A 46 5.61 10.26 -8.21
N VAL A 47 4.92 11.36 -7.90
CA VAL A 47 4.39 12.31 -8.91
C VAL A 47 4.77 13.77 -8.61
N ASP A 48 5.15 14.52 -9.65
CA ASP A 48 5.42 15.95 -9.66
C ASP A 48 4.09 16.73 -9.78
N LEU A 49 3.38 16.80 -8.65
CA LEU A 49 2.09 17.46 -8.53
C LEU A 49 2.01 18.27 -7.23
N PRO A 50 1.06 19.23 -7.14
CA PRO A 50 0.91 20.10 -5.97
C PRO A 50 0.85 19.31 -4.66
N ARG A 51 1.57 19.79 -3.64
CA ARG A 51 1.63 19.17 -2.29
C ARG A 51 0.87 19.95 -1.24
N GLY A 52 0.82 21.27 -1.43
CA GLY A 52 0.28 22.21 -0.45
C GLY A 52 -1.24 22.20 -0.36
N PRO A 53 -1.78 22.94 0.62
CA PRO A 53 -3.23 23.11 0.77
C PRO A 53 -3.82 24.00 -0.34
N GLN A 54 -3.01 24.87 -0.94
CA GLN A 54 -3.42 25.75 -2.02
C GLN A 54 -3.58 24.99 -3.34
N ARG A 55 -4.45 25.53 -4.19
CA ARG A 55 -4.68 24.99 -5.53
C ARG A 55 -3.71 25.60 -6.51
N GLU A 56 -3.09 24.76 -7.31
CA GLU A 56 -2.15 25.17 -8.32
C GLU A 56 -2.62 24.66 -9.69
N LYS A 57 -2.32 25.44 -10.74
CA LYS A 57 -2.68 25.09 -12.11
C LYS A 57 -1.76 24.00 -12.62
N VAL A 58 -2.34 22.88 -13.02
CA VAL A 58 -1.66 21.74 -13.61
C VAL A 58 -2.15 21.57 -15.04
N ARG A 59 -1.27 21.74 -16.02
CA ARG A 59 -1.56 21.49 -17.44
C ARG A 59 -1.08 20.09 -17.84
N VAL A 60 -1.92 19.23 -18.38
CA VAL A 60 -1.52 17.94 -18.98
C VAL A 60 -2.28 17.73 -20.29
N ARG A 61 -1.56 17.43 -21.38
CA ARG A 61 -2.12 17.15 -22.72
C ARG A 61 -3.18 18.18 -23.15
N GLY A 62 -2.86 19.47 -23.02
CA GLY A 62 -3.76 20.57 -23.40
C GLY A 62 -4.91 20.86 -22.42
N ARG A 63 -5.06 20.13 -21.32
CA ARG A 63 -6.11 20.35 -20.30
C ARG A 63 -5.54 20.99 -19.05
N ASP A 64 -6.25 21.97 -18.50
CA ASP A 64 -5.94 22.60 -17.22
C ASP A 64 -6.76 21.99 -16.09
N TYR A 65 -6.11 21.83 -14.95
CA TYR A 65 -6.72 21.43 -13.69
C TYR A 65 -6.23 22.35 -12.58
N GLU A 66 -7.06 22.60 -11.56
CA GLU A 66 -6.66 23.30 -10.35
C GLU A 66 -6.66 22.31 -9.18
N LEU A 67 -5.49 21.76 -8.89
CA LEU A 67 -5.32 20.66 -7.93
C LEU A 67 -4.62 21.17 -6.67
N SER A 68 -5.08 20.71 -5.51
CA SER A 68 -4.33 20.83 -4.26
C SER A 68 -3.65 19.52 -3.89
N GLY A 69 -2.78 19.51 -2.89
CA GLY A 69 -2.20 18.28 -2.37
C GLY A 69 -3.22 17.27 -1.85
N ALA A 70 -4.39 17.73 -1.38
CA ALA A 70 -5.48 16.82 -0.99
C ALA A 70 -6.07 16.08 -2.20
N ASP A 71 -6.21 16.76 -3.35
CA ASP A 71 -6.66 16.14 -4.59
C ASP A 71 -5.68 15.08 -5.06
N VAL A 72 -4.39 15.42 -5.06
CA VAL A 72 -3.32 14.54 -5.49
C VAL A 72 -3.29 13.29 -4.62
N ARG A 73 -3.39 13.43 -3.28
CA ARG A 73 -3.46 12.29 -2.35
C ARG A 73 -4.66 11.37 -2.61
N ILE A 74 -5.83 11.93 -2.88
CA ILE A 74 -7.00 11.12 -3.24
C ILE A 74 -6.73 10.36 -4.54
N MET A 75 -6.22 11.04 -5.56
CA MET A 75 -5.95 10.42 -6.86
C MET A 75 -4.88 9.33 -6.76
N THR A 76 -3.80 9.54 -6.02
CA THR A 76 -2.70 8.57 -5.86
C THR A 76 -3.14 7.36 -5.07
N LYS A 77 -3.90 7.54 -3.98
CA LYS A 77 -4.50 6.42 -3.22
C LYS A 77 -5.47 5.61 -4.07
N VAL A 78 -6.45 6.27 -4.69
CA VAL A 78 -7.44 5.59 -5.53
C VAL A 78 -6.78 4.88 -6.72
N GLY A 79 -5.77 5.52 -7.32
CA GLY A 79 -4.98 4.94 -8.41
C GLY A 79 -4.17 3.72 -7.97
N ALA A 80 -3.64 3.70 -6.74
CA ALA A 80 -2.85 2.57 -6.25
C ALA A 80 -3.72 1.33 -5.93
N PHE A 81 -4.95 1.52 -5.45
CA PHE A 81 -5.85 0.44 -5.00
C PHE A 81 -7.00 0.11 -5.96
N ARG A 82 -7.07 0.74 -7.15
CA ARG A 82 -8.19 0.70 -8.14
C ARG A 82 -9.50 1.29 -7.63
N VAL A 83 -9.87 0.94 -6.42
CA VAL A 83 -11.11 1.35 -5.77
C VAL A 83 -10.87 1.57 -4.29
N VAL A 84 -11.41 2.68 -3.76
CA VAL A 84 -11.36 2.98 -2.33
C VAL A 84 -12.72 3.49 -1.86
N PRO A 85 -13.24 3.03 -0.71
CA PRO A 85 -14.42 3.63 -0.10
C PRO A 85 -14.17 5.10 0.30
N ALA A 86 -15.09 5.99 -0.06
CA ALA A 86 -14.96 7.43 0.18
C ALA A 86 -14.79 7.80 1.67
N ASN A 87 -15.30 6.98 2.58
CA ASN A 87 -15.13 7.15 4.02
C ASN A 87 -13.69 6.88 4.50
N GLU A 88 -12.90 6.12 3.73
CA GLU A 88 -11.50 5.81 4.01
C GLU A 88 -10.54 6.84 3.39
N LEU A 89 -11.00 7.68 2.46
CA LEU A 89 -10.22 8.78 1.89
C LEU A 89 -10.17 10.04 2.78
N ARG A 90 -10.59 9.91 4.05
CA ARG A 90 -10.51 11.02 5.01
C ARG A 90 -9.05 11.30 5.37
N ALA A 91 -8.70 12.58 5.51
CA ALA A 91 -7.35 12.93 5.94
C ALA A 91 -7.07 12.37 7.34
N SER A 92 -5.86 11.82 7.53
CA SER A 92 -5.37 11.30 8.82
C SER A 92 -5.21 12.40 9.89
N ASN A 93 -5.34 13.69 9.52
CA ASN A 93 -5.16 14.81 10.44
C ASN A 93 -6.52 15.43 10.86
N PRO A 94 -6.93 15.30 12.14
CA PRO A 94 -8.14 15.93 12.67
C PRO A 94 -8.04 17.47 12.81
N ARG A 95 -6.83 18.06 12.68
CA ARG A 95 -6.60 19.52 12.86
C ARG A 95 -6.85 20.34 11.59
N THR A 96 -6.92 19.70 10.44
CA THR A 96 -7.29 20.35 9.17
C THR A 96 -8.57 19.67 8.67
N PRO A 97 -9.75 20.29 8.84
CA PRO A 97 -11.00 19.71 8.37
C PRO A 97 -11.01 19.73 6.83
N THR A 98 -10.37 18.74 6.23
CA THR A 98 -10.64 18.38 4.84
C THR A 98 -12.11 18.01 4.75
N ARG A 99 -12.73 18.33 3.61
CA ARG A 99 -14.08 17.87 3.30
C ARG A 99 -13.94 16.91 2.13
N PRO A 100 -13.51 15.64 2.36
CA PRO A 100 -13.24 14.69 1.28
C PRO A 100 -14.39 14.54 0.30
N ALA A 101 -15.63 14.66 0.77
CA ALA A 101 -16.81 14.67 -0.09
C ALA A 101 -16.78 15.80 -1.14
N ARG A 102 -16.37 17.03 -0.77
CA ARG A 102 -16.22 18.15 -1.71
C ARG A 102 -15.05 17.95 -2.66
N ASP A 103 -13.96 17.36 -2.16
CA ASP A 103 -12.77 17.10 -2.97
C ASP A 103 -13.03 16.02 -4.02
N ILE A 104 -13.65 14.91 -3.60
CA ILE A 104 -14.13 13.84 -4.49
C ILE A 104 -15.12 14.39 -5.52
N GLU A 105 -16.10 15.19 -5.11
CA GLU A 105 -17.09 15.78 -6.03
C GLU A 105 -16.43 16.65 -7.10
N ARG A 106 -15.43 17.45 -6.72
CA ARG A 106 -14.69 18.29 -7.66
C ARG A 106 -13.83 17.45 -8.61
N LEU A 107 -13.09 16.48 -8.10
CA LEU A 107 -12.31 15.55 -8.93
C LEU A 107 -13.22 14.81 -9.92
N ARG A 108 -14.44 14.44 -9.50
CA ARG A 108 -15.47 13.84 -10.34
C ARG A 108 -15.93 14.79 -11.44
N LYS A 109 -16.19 16.06 -11.11
CA LYS A 109 -16.54 17.11 -12.11
C LYS A 109 -15.43 17.35 -13.13
N HIS A 110 -14.16 17.22 -12.73
CA HIS A 110 -13.02 17.28 -13.67
C HIS A 110 -12.82 15.98 -14.47
N GLY A 111 -13.61 14.95 -14.20
CA GLY A 111 -13.50 13.63 -14.85
C GLY A 111 -12.23 12.89 -14.47
N LEU A 112 -11.62 13.20 -13.32
CA LEU A 112 -10.39 12.56 -12.83
C LEU A 112 -10.69 11.31 -11.98
N VAL A 113 -11.86 11.26 -11.35
CA VAL A 113 -12.37 10.08 -10.62
C VAL A 113 -13.81 9.79 -11.03
N LYS A 114 -14.23 8.52 -10.90
CA LYS A 114 -15.61 8.08 -11.00
C LYS A 114 -16.07 7.61 -9.61
N THR A 115 -17.35 7.77 -9.32
CA THR A 115 -17.96 7.36 -8.06
C THR A 115 -19.19 6.52 -8.31
N ALA A 116 -19.42 5.49 -7.50
CA ALA A 116 -20.70 4.78 -7.48
C ALA A 116 -21.13 4.41 -6.07
N PRO A 117 -22.45 4.32 -5.81
CA PRO A 117 -22.95 3.84 -4.54
C PRO A 117 -22.50 2.41 -4.30
N TYR A 118 -22.26 2.04 -3.04
CA TYR A 118 -21.87 0.69 -2.67
C TYR A 118 -22.38 0.36 -1.27
N VAL A 119 -22.79 -0.89 -1.07
CA VAL A 119 -23.39 -1.32 0.19
C VAL A 119 -22.61 -2.51 0.75
N VAL A 120 -22.07 -2.33 1.95
CA VAL A 120 -21.44 -3.41 2.72
C VAL A 120 -22.31 -3.70 3.94
N GLY A 121 -23.01 -4.84 3.91
CA GLY A 121 -23.96 -5.21 4.94
C GLY A 121 -25.08 -4.18 5.06
N ARG A 122 -25.10 -3.40 6.15
CA ARG A 122 -26.08 -2.32 6.39
C ARG A 122 -25.54 -0.92 6.13
N THR A 123 -24.26 -0.79 5.80
CA THR A 123 -23.62 0.51 5.60
C THR A 123 -23.60 0.85 4.12
N ARG A 124 -24.20 1.99 3.76
CA ARG A 124 -24.06 2.58 2.42
C ARG A 124 -22.82 3.48 2.41
N THR A 125 -21.93 3.23 1.47
CA THR A 125 -20.76 4.08 1.18
C THR A 125 -20.71 4.39 -0.32
N THR A 126 -19.75 5.19 -0.74
CA THR A 126 -19.48 5.49 -2.14
C THR A 126 -18.10 4.95 -2.46
N LEU A 127 -17.98 4.15 -3.51
CA LEU A 127 -16.68 3.75 -4.03
C LEU A 127 -16.15 4.82 -4.96
N VAL A 128 -14.85 5.08 -4.88
CA VAL A 128 -14.13 6.01 -5.73
C VAL A 128 -13.11 5.21 -6.54
N THR A 129 -13.08 5.40 -7.85
CA THR A 129 -12.09 4.81 -8.76
C THR A 129 -11.49 5.89 -9.65
N LEU A 130 -10.23 5.72 -10.05
CA LEU A 130 -9.53 6.66 -10.91
C LEU A 130 -10.03 6.47 -12.34
N THR A 131 -10.28 7.55 -13.09
CA THR A 131 -10.58 7.42 -14.52
C THR A 131 -9.30 7.24 -15.32
N GLU A 132 -9.41 6.82 -16.58
CA GLU A 132 -8.26 6.84 -17.50
C GLU A 132 -7.63 8.23 -17.59
N ARG A 133 -8.45 9.29 -17.61
CA ARG A 133 -7.98 10.68 -17.58
C ARG A 133 -7.20 11.00 -16.30
N GLY A 134 -7.66 10.52 -15.15
CA GLY A 134 -6.97 10.66 -13.87
C GLY A 134 -5.63 9.93 -13.88
N ARG A 135 -5.61 8.69 -14.39
CA ARG A 135 -4.39 7.89 -14.53
C ARG A 135 -3.39 8.56 -15.45
N GLU A 136 -3.83 9.01 -16.63
CA GLU A 136 -2.97 9.75 -17.56
C GLU A 136 -2.36 11.00 -16.93
N LEU A 137 -3.09 11.72 -16.07
CA LEU A 137 -2.57 12.88 -15.35
C LEU A 137 -1.44 12.47 -14.40
N LEU A 138 -1.63 11.42 -13.61
CA LEU A 138 -0.60 10.91 -12.69
C LEU A 138 0.62 10.39 -13.46
N GLU A 139 0.42 9.61 -14.52
CA GLU A 139 1.49 9.04 -15.34
C GLU A 139 2.29 10.14 -16.06
N ALA A 140 1.63 11.17 -16.59
CA ALA A 140 2.30 12.29 -17.28
C ALA A 140 3.14 13.17 -16.33
N ARG A 141 2.89 13.08 -15.02
CA ARG A 141 3.61 13.80 -13.97
C ARG A 141 4.44 12.87 -13.12
N ARG A 142 4.73 11.66 -13.59
CA ARG A 142 5.58 10.72 -12.86
C ARG A 142 6.99 11.28 -12.71
N LEU A 143 7.52 11.25 -11.50
CA LEU A 143 8.92 11.57 -11.25
C LEU A 143 9.81 10.41 -11.72
N PRO A 144 11.01 10.69 -12.26
CA PRO A 144 11.99 9.65 -12.53
C PRO A 144 12.46 9.03 -11.21
N ASP A 145 11.96 7.85 -10.85
CA ASP A 145 12.44 7.13 -9.68
C ASP A 145 13.77 6.42 -9.99
N GLY A 146 14.72 6.49 -9.05
CA GLY A 146 15.96 5.73 -9.12
C GLY A 146 15.76 4.28 -8.72
N ARG A 147 16.32 3.35 -9.53
CA ARG A 147 16.51 1.87 -9.38
C ARG A 147 15.38 0.97 -8.84
N ASP A 148 14.52 1.42 -7.94
CA ASP A 148 13.46 0.64 -7.30
C ASP A 148 12.10 1.10 -7.87
N GLY A 149 11.34 0.17 -8.44
CA GLY A 149 10.23 0.44 -9.35
C GLY A 149 9.18 1.43 -8.83
N HIS A 150 8.55 2.14 -9.77
CA HIS A 150 7.59 3.19 -9.49
C HIS A 150 6.23 2.65 -9.02
N GLN A 151 5.45 3.47 -8.29
CA GLN A 151 4.06 3.13 -7.93
C GLN A 151 3.21 3.01 -9.19
N ARG A 152 2.60 1.85 -9.42
CA ARG A 152 1.65 1.68 -10.52
C ARG A 152 0.31 2.33 -10.19
N PHE A 153 -0.28 3.01 -11.17
CA PHE A 153 -1.63 3.56 -11.06
C PHE A 153 -2.58 2.82 -12.01
N TYR A 154 -3.75 2.48 -11.50
CA TYR A 154 -4.83 1.82 -12.21
C TYR A 154 -5.99 2.76 -12.45
N ALA A 155 -6.75 2.49 -13.50
CA ALA A 155 -7.99 3.20 -13.82
C ALA A 155 -9.13 2.19 -13.96
N GLY A 156 -10.31 2.60 -13.50
CA GLY A 156 -11.54 1.82 -13.58
C GLY A 156 -11.53 0.54 -12.75
N ILE A 157 -12.59 -0.23 -12.93
CA ILE A 157 -12.79 -1.54 -12.29
C ILE A 157 -12.71 -2.62 -13.35
N SER A 158 -11.72 -3.50 -13.20
CA SER A 158 -11.48 -4.59 -14.14
C SER A 158 -12.50 -5.72 -13.98
N LYS A 159 -12.97 -6.00 -12.75
CA LYS A 159 -13.89 -7.09 -12.45
C LYS A 159 -14.88 -6.73 -11.33
N PRO A 160 -16.16 -6.48 -11.66
CA PRO A 160 -17.22 -6.18 -10.69
C PRO A 160 -17.29 -7.13 -9.48
N ARG A 161 -17.05 -8.42 -9.71
CA ARG A 161 -17.12 -9.47 -8.67
C ARG A 161 -16.00 -9.37 -7.63
N GLU A 162 -14.88 -8.74 -7.96
CA GLU A 162 -13.73 -8.57 -7.07
C GLU A 162 -13.83 -7.25 -6.26
N LEU A 163 -14.77 -6.36 -6.61
CA LEU A 163 -14.94 -5.03 -6.00
C LEU A 163 -15.06 -5.04 -4.47
N ALA A 164 -15.76 -6.04 -3.93
CA ALA A 164 -15.96 -6.17 -2.49
C ALA A 164 -14.70 -6.60 -1.74
N HIS A 165 -13.81 -7.31 -2.43
CA HIS A 165 -12.49 -7.70 -1.94
C HIS A 165 -11.53 -6.52 -2.06
N ASP A 166 -11.43 -5.92 -3.26
CA ASP A 166 -10.54 -4.79 -3.56
C ASP A 166 -10.79 -3.60 -2.62
N ALA A 167 -12.06 -3.29 -2.32
CA ALA A 167 -12.43 -2.21 -1.41
C ALA A 167 -11.93 -2.40 0.03
N ARG A 168 -11.50 -3.60 0.42
CA ARG A 168 -10.95 -3.88 1.76
C ARG A 168 -9.43 -3.84 1.82
N VAL A 169 -8.74 -3.94 0.67
CA VAL A 169 -7.27 -3.97 0.60
C VAL A 169 -6.68 -2.65 1.10
N HIS A 170 -7.27 -1.52 0.72
CA HIS A 170 -6.84 -0.20 1.21
C HIS A 170 -6.89 -0.08 2.75
N ALA A 171 -7.98 -0.53 3.38
CA ALA A 171 -8.09 -0.50 4.84
C ALA A 171 -7.07 -1.40 5.55
N ALA A 172 -6.71 -2.53 4.94
CA ALA A 172 -5.64 -3.40 5.44
C ALA A 172 -4.26 -2.75 5.28
N TYR A 173 -4.01 -2.12 4.13
CA TYR A 173 -2.81 -1.35 3.86
C TYR A 173 -2.60 -0.23 4.87
N GLU A 174 -3.59 0.62 5.12
CA GLU A 174 -3.44 1.75 6.05
C GLU A 174 -3.03 1.27 7.46
N ARG A 175 -3.53 0.12 7.92
CA ARG A 175 -3.12 -0.48 9.21
C ARG A 175 -1.71 -1.05 9.19
N ALA A 176 -1.30 -1.63 8.07
CA ALA A 176 0.06 -2.12 7.91
C ALA A 176 1.05 -0.95 7.90
N VAL A 177 0.71 0.11 7.15
CA VAL A 177 1.49 1.35 7.10
C VAL A 177 1.61 1.99 8.48
N GLU A 178 0.52 2.11 9.25
CA GLU A 178 0.57 2.65 10.62
C GLU A 178 1.61 1.92 11.48
N LYS A 179 1.61 0.58 11.46
CA LYS A 179 2.59 -0.23 12.20
C LYS A 179 4.03 -0.08 11.68
N LEU A 180 4.19 0.05 10.36
CA LEU A 180 5.51 0.26 9.74
C LEU A 180 6.06 1.64 10.11
N GLU A 181 5.23 2.68 10.07
CA GLU A 181 5.59 4.05 10.44
C GLU A 181 5.94 4.15 11.93
N GLU A 182 5.20 3.48 12.83
CA GLU A 182 5.54 3.39 14.26
C GLU A 182 6.94 2.81 14.51
N ARG A 183 7.43 1.98 13.59
CA ARG A 183 8.77 1.37 13.64
C ARG A 183 9.84 2.22 12.93
N GLY A 184 9.46 3.34 12.34
CA GLY A 184 10.34 4.21 11.56
C GLY A 184 10.64 3.69 10.15
N ALA A 185 9.83 2.78 9.61
CA ALA A 185 9.97 2.32 8.24
C ALA A 185 9.38 3.34 7.24
N LEU A 186 9.97 3.39 6.05
CA LEU A 186 9.57 4.27 4.96
C LEU A 186 8.94 3.47 3.82
N VAL A 187 7.63 3.61 3.66
CA VAL A 187 6.88 2.97 2.57
C VAL A 187 7.34 3.54 1.22
N ARG A 188 7.65 2.66 0.28
CA ARG A 188 8.04 3.01 -1.10
C ARG A 188 6.85 2.94 -2.04
N ARG A 189 6.15 1.80 -2.05
CA ARG A 189 4.98 1.55 -2.89
C ARG A 189 4.14 0.40 -2.37
N VAL A 190 2.95 0.26 -2.95
CA VAL A 190 2.11 -0.92 -2.84
C VAL A 190 2.02 -1.62 -4.19
N VAL A 191 2.13 -2.95 -4.18
CA VAL A 191 2.03 -3.84 -5.34
C VAL A 191 0.81 -4.74 -5.15
N LEU A 192 -0.15 -4.71 -6.08
CA LEU A 192 -1.36 -5.54 -5.96
C LEU A 192 -1.13 -6.98 -6.45
N GLU A 193 -1.99 -7.93 -6.05
CA GLU A 193 -1.94 -9.33 -6.52
C GLU A 193 -1.84 -9.42 -8.06
N GLU A 194 -2.58 -8.60 -8.80
CA GLU A 194 -2.56 -8.60 -10.27
C GLU A 194 -1.18 -8.25 -10.84
N GLU A 195 -0.41 -7.37 -10.18
CA GLU A 195 0.98 -7.07 -10.56
C GLU A 195 1.87 -8.29 -10.36
N LEU A 196 1.81 -8.89 -9.17
CA LEU A 196 2.59 -10.08 -8.82
C LEU A 196 2.26 -11.24 -9.77
N LYS A 197 0.96 -11.42 -10.05
CA LYS A 197 0.45 -12.41 -11.00
C LYS A 197 0.96 -12.13 -12.41
N SER A 198 0.93 -10.88 -12.86
CA SER A 198 1.44 -10.51 -14.19
C SER A 198 2.94 -10.82 -14.32
N ASP A 199 3.73 -10.53 -13.29
CA ASP A 199 5.16 -10.82 -13.27
C ASP A 199 5.44 -12.33 -13.21
N TYR A 200 4.67 -13.08 -12.43
CA TYR A 200 4.74 -14.55 -12.39
C TYR A 200 4.40 -15.17 -13.75
N GLN A 201 3.30 -14.74 -14.38
CA GLN A 201 2.91 -15.20 -15.71
C GLN A 201 3.96 -14.88 -16.77
N ARG A 202 4.60 -13.70 -16.68
CA ARG A 202 5.72 -13.35 -17.56
C ARG A 202 6.93 -14.27 -17.36
N PHE A 203 7.24 -14.62 -16.12
CA PHE A 203 8.31 -15.58 -15.80
C PHE A 203 8.03 -16.95 -16.40
N LEU A 204 6.80 -17.46 -16.24
CA LEU A 204 6.34 -18.72 -16.81
C LEU A 204 6.48 -18.73 -18.34
N GLN A 205 6.07 -17.65 -19.01
CA GLN A 205 6.09 -17.55 -20.48
C GLN A 205 7.45 -17.15 -21.08
N ARG A 206 8.44 -16.72 -20.26
CA ARG A 206 9.75 -16.25 -20.77
C ARG A 206 10.51 -17.34 -21.54
N GLY A 207 10.34 -18.62 -21.18
CA GLY A 207 10.93 -19.76 -21.91
C GLY A 207 10.26 -20.06 -23.26
N ASN A 208 9.03 -19.58 -23.46
CA ASN A 208 8.23 -19.85 -24.67
C ASN A 208 8.44 -18.81 -25.79
N LYS A 209 9.19 -17.72 -25.54
CA LYS A 209 9.49 -16.70 -26.55
C LYS A 209 10.39 -17.28 -27.65
N GLY A 210 9.80 -17.62 -28.79
CA GLY A 210 10.50 -18.09 -29.99
C GLY A 210 10.09 -19.47 -30.49
N ARG A 211 9.24 -20.21 -29.78
CA ARG A 211 8.69 -21.49 -30.26
C ARG A 211 7.35 -21.25 -30.95
N ARG A 212 7.34 -21.36 -32.29
CA ARG A 212 6.13 -21.21 -33.13
C ARG A 212 5.11 -22.34 -32.91
N ASP A 213 5.56 -23.45 -32.31
CA ASP A 213 4.81 -24.72 -32.24
C ASP A 213 4.51 -25.19 -30.79
N GLY A 214 4.75 -24.33 -29.79
CA GLY A 214 4.48 -24.68 -28.39
C GLY A 214 2.99 -24.67 -28.08
N ARG A 215 2.46 -25.73 -27.45
CA ARG A 215 1.04 -25.88 -27.03
C ARG A 215 0.58 -24.90 -25.92
N GLY A 216 1.25 -23.76 -25.76
CA GLY A 216 0.96 -22.75 -24.73
C GLY A 216 1.31 -23.17 -23.29
N GLU A 217 1.85 -24.37 -23.10
CA GLU A 217 2.16 -24.90 -21.77
C GLU A 217 3.45 -24.26 -21.21
N PRO A 218 3.47 -23.82 -19.95
CA PRO A 218 4.66 -23.24 -19.34
C PRO A 218 5.80 -24.27 -19.27
N ASP A 219 6.94 -23.97 -19.89
CA ASP A 219 8.15 -24.83 -19.88
C ASP A 219 9.01 -24.63 -18.61
N ARG A 220 8.38 -24.35 -17.47
CA ARG A 220 9.09 -24.13 -16.19
C ARG A 220 8.97 -25.36 -15.32
N ASP A 221 10.12 -25.96 -15.00
CA ASP A 221 10.20 -27.00 -14.01
C ASP A 221 9.91 -26.47 -12.60
N ARG A 222 9.65 -27.41 -11.68
CA ARG A 222 9.35 -27.13 -10.27
C ARG A 222 10.48 -26.35 -9.60
N GLU A 223 11.74 -26.66 -9.91
CA GLU A 223 12.90 -25.99 -9.30
C GLU A 223 12.97 -24.51 -9.71
N ALA A 224 12.68 -24.18 -10.96
CA ALA A 224 12.62 -22.81 -11.44
C ALA A 224 11.49 -22.03 -10.77
N ILE A 225 10.32 -22.65 -10.57
CA ILE A 225 9.18 -22.04 -9.87
C ILE A 225 9.54 -21.76 -8.41
N GLU A 226 10.11 -22.75 -7.70
CA GLU A 226 10.53 -22.60 -6.30
C GLU A 226 11.64 -21.54 -6.14
N ARG A 227 12.57 -21.46 -7.10
CA ARG A 227 13.59 -20.40 -7.13
C ARG A 227 12.97 -19.03 -7.35
N TRP A 228 12.04 -18.90 -8.30
CA TRP A 228 11.34 -17.64 -8.54
C TRP A 228 10.59 -17.18 -7.29
N ALA A 229 9.86 -18.09 -6.63
CA ALA A 229 9.16 -17.78 -5.39
C ALA A 229 10.12 -17.31 -4.29
N ARG A 230 11.26 -18.00 -4.10
CA ARG A 230 12.30 -17.59 -3.15
C ARG A 230 12.87 -16.20 -3.44
N ASP A 231 13.20 -15.92 -4.69
CA ASP A 231 13.73 -14.63 -5.12
C ASP A 231 12.72 -13.49 -4.89
N HIS A 232 11.43 -13.80 -4.99
CA HIS A 232 10.33 -12.88 -4.71
C HIS A 232 9.85 -12.94 -3.25
N GLN A 233 10.49 -13.71 -2.37
CA GLN A 233 10.09 -13.87 -0.96
C GLN A 233 8.61 -14.30 -0.83
N LEU A 234 8.15 -15.20 -1.71
CA LEU A 234 6.80 -15.73 -1.73
C LEU A 234 6.79 -17.21 -1.32
N PRO A 235 5.76 -17.67 -0.59
CA PRO A 235 5.56 -19.08 -0.29
C PRO A 235 5.30 -19.89 -1.56
N CYS A 236 5.85 -21.10 -1.59
CA CYS A 236 5.61 -22.06 -2.67
C CYS A 236 5.33 -23.43 -2.07
N HIS A 237 4.17 -24.02 -2.42
CA HIS A 237 3.73 -25.33 -1.96
C HIS A 237 3.44 -26.20 -3.18
N ASP A 238 4.12 -27.35 -3.30
CA ASP A 238 3.95 -28.30 -4.41
C ASP A 238 4.00 -27.68 -5.81
N GLY A 239 4.93 -26.75 -6.03
CA GLY A 239 5.08 -26.03 -7.30
C GLY A 239 4.00 -24.96 -7.56
N HIS A 240 3.17 -24.67 -6.56
CA HIS A 240 2.22 -23.57 -6.59
C HIS A 240 2.73 -22.39 -5.76
N VAL A 241 2.85 -21.22 -6.38
CA VAL A 241 3.25 -19.98 -5.69
C VAL A 241 2.02 -19.26 -5.16
N GLU A 242 2.01 -18.99 -3.87
CA GLU A 242 0.93 -18.23 -3.22
C GLU A 242 1.19 -16.73 -3.41
N LEU A 243 0.16 -15.98 -3.81
CA LEU A 243 0.22 -14.53 -4.00
C LEU A 243 -0.65 -13.82 -2.94
N PRO A 244 -0.13 -12.79 -2.25
CA PRO A 244 -0.93 -11.98 -1.33
C PRO A 244 -1.85 -11.03 -2.10
N ASP A 245 -2.90 -10.54 -1.44
CA ASP A 245 -3.82 -9.55 -2.02
C ASP A 245 -3.09 -8.23 -2.36
N ALA A 246 -2.13 -7.84 -1.51
CA ALA A 246 -1.21 -6.74 -1.77
C ALA A 246 0.13 -6.95 -1.06
N ARG A 247 1.17 -6.29 -1.55
CA ARG A 247 2.51 -6.24 -0.96
C ARG A 247 2.92 -4.79 -0.77
N ILE A 248 3.37 -4.44 0.44
CA ILE A 248 4.04 -3.16 0.70
C ILE A 248 5.54 -3.38 0.53
N GLU A 249 6.16 -2.58 -0.34
CA GLU A 249 7.61 -2.48 -0.40
C GLU A 249 8.03 -1.26 0.43
N TYR A 250 8.98 -1.45 1.35
CA TYR A 250 9.43 -0.40 2.25
C TYR A 250 10.92 -0.52 2.55
N VAL A 251 11.48 0.57 3.06
CA VAL A 251 12.83 0.61 3.62
C VAL A 251 12.69 0.63 5.14
N ASP A 252 13.24 -0.38 5.81
CA ASP A 252 13.20 -0.45 7.27
C ASP A 252 14.16 0.60 7.88
N ARG A 253 14.11 0.80 9.20
CA ARG A 253 14.95 1.77 9.91
C ARG A 253 16.45 1.53 9.70
N ASP A 254 16.85 0.30 9.39
CA ASP A 254 18.22 -0.09 9.05
C ASP A 254 18.66 0.30 7.63
N GLY A 255 17.77 0.95 6.86
CA GLY A 255 18.01 1.37 5.47
C GLY A 255 17.88 0.24 4.45
N ARG A 256 17.54 -0.98 4.86
CA ARG A 256 17.44 -2.12 3.95
C ARG A 256 16.03 -2.27 3.36
N PRO A 257 15.90 -2.67 2.09
CA PRO A 257 14.62 -2.97 1.51
C PRO A 257 14.01 -4.22 2.18
N ARG A 258 12.70 -4.16 2.38
CA ARG A 258 11.85 -5.22 2.93
C ARG A 258 10.49 -5.21 2.25
N VAL A 259 9.77 -6.30 2.42
CA VAL A 259 8.39 -6.44 1.96
C VAL A 259 7.49 -6.82 3.13
N GLU A 260 6.24 -6.38 3.08
CA GLU A 260 5.17 -6.89 3.93
C GLU A 260 3.98 -7.32 3.06
N ASP A 261 3.64 -8.60 3.14
CA ASP A 261 2.56 -9.21 2.37
C ASP A 261 1.25 -9.17 3.15
N ILE A 262 0.24 -8.57 2.55
CA ILE A 262 -1.08 -8.31 3.12
C ILE A 262 -2.08 -9.33 2.57
N GLU A 263 -2.77 -10.00 3.48
CA GLU A 263 -3.90 -10.89 3.18
C GLU A 263 -5.16 -10.40 3.89
N VAL A 264 -6.23 -10.14 3.12
CA VAL A 264 -7.52 -9.65 3.64
C VAL A 264 -8.42 -10.84 4.00
N VAL A 265 -8.54 -11.11 5.29
CA VAL A 265 -9.40 -12.19 5.78
C VAL A 265 -10.82 -11.66 6.05
N THR A 266 -11.81 -12.32 5.46
CA THR A 266 -13.23 -11.94 5.59
C THR A 266 -14.02 -13.03 6.31
N PRO A 267 -15.05 -12.69 7.13
CA PRO A 267 -15.80 -13.70 7.91
C PRO A 267 -16.54 -14.75 7.07
N HIS A 268 -16.78 -14.46 5.78
CA HIS A 268 -17.47 -15.36 4.85
C HIS A 268 -16.50 -16.22 4.02
N TYR A 269 -15.20 -16.14 4.28
CA TYR A 269 -14.20 -17.00 3.68
C TYR A 269 -14.30 -18.41 4.28
N ARG A 270 -15.32 -19.16 3.86
CA ARG A 270 -15.52 -20.57 4.23
C ARG A 270 -15.13 -21.44 3.02
N GLY A 271 -14.05 -22.20 3.14
CA GLY A 271 -13.62 -23.19 2.15
C GLY A 271 -12.13 -23.50 2.20
N ALA A 272 -11.70 -24.45 1.37
CA ALA A 272 -10.31 -24.94 1.27
C ALA A 272 -9.28 -23.82 1.00
N HIS A 273 -9.68 -22.72 0.37
CA HIS A 273 -8.82 -21.54 0.15
C HIS A 273 -8.40 -20.83 1.44
N ALA A 274 -9.19 -20.92 2.53
CA ALA A 274 -8.83 -20.34 3.83
C ALA A 274 -7.63 -21.04 4.47
N ALA A 275 -7.49 -22.36 4.24
CA ALA A 275 -6.43 -23.16 4.82
C ALA A 275 -5.08 -22.93 4.11
N ALA A 276 -5.08 -22.83 2.77
CA ALA A 276 -3.88 -22.51 1.99
C ALA A 276 -3.34 -21.11 2.29
N LYS A 277 -4.21 -20.09 2.34
CA LYS A 277 -3.83 -18.69 2.65
C LYS A 277 -3.53 -18.44 4.13
N ALA A 278 -3.99 -19.29 5.05
CA ALA A 278 -3.54 -19.23 6.44
C ALA A 278 -2.17 -19.89 6.65
N ALA A 279 -1.81 -20.86 5.81
CA ALA A 279 -0.52 -21.55 5.85
C ALA A 279 0.62 -20.76 5.17
N SER A 280 0.31 -19.75 4.35
CA SER A 280 1.29 -18.98 3.59
C SER A 280 2.14 -18.01 4.43
N GLY A 281 1.76 -17.73 5.68
CA GLY A 281 2.52 -16.85 6.58
C GLY A 281 2.42 -15.35 6.30
N PHE A 282 1.50 -14.92 5.42
CA PHE A 282 1.23 -13.49 5.16
C PHE A 282 0.64 -12.78 6.38
N SER A 283 0.87 -11.47 6.49
CA SER A 283 0.26 -10.64 7.52
C SER A 283 -1.26 -10.57 7.29
N GLN A 284 -2.02 -11.20 8.19
CA GLN A 284 -3.47 -11.23 8.09
C GLN A 284 -4.11 -9.96 8.67
N TYR A 285 -4.88 -9.27 7.85
CA TYR A 285 -5.65 -8.11 8.26
C TYR A 285 -7.13 -8.44 8.18
N ARG A 286 -7.77 -8.59 9.35
CA ARG A 286 -9.23 -8.76 9.41
C ARG A 286 -9.91 -7.46 8.97
N ALA A 287 -10.78 -7.55 7.97
CA ALA A 287 -11.65 -6.44 7.62
C ALA A 287 -12.55 -6.13 8.82
N VAL A 288 -12.33 -4.99 9.49
CA VAL A 288 -13.24 -4.51 10.54
C VAL A 288 -14.43 -3.89 9.83
N GLY A 289 -15.40 -4.72 9.48
CA GLY A 289 -16.78 -4.22 9.43
C GLY A 289 -17.13 -3.73 10.83
N ALA A 290 -17.77 -2.57 10.91
CA ALA A 290 -18.15 -1.90 12.16
C ALA A 290 -18.47 -2.87 13.30
N ARG A 291 -17.87 -2.64 14.48
CA ARG A 291 -18.14 -3.38 15.71
C ARG A 291 -19.66 -3.49 15.91
N VAL A 292 -20.21 -4.70 15.82
CA VAL A 292 -21.58 -4.98 16.28
C VAL A 292 -21.46 -5.33 17.75
N GLY A 293 -21.76 -4.35 18.62
CA GLY A 293 -22.09 -4.61 20.00
C GLY A 293 -23.29 -5.56 20.06
N GLY A 294 -23.20 -6.58 20.92
CA GLY A 294 -24.20 -7.62 21.02
C GLY A 294 -25.54 -7.11 21.54
N VAL A 295 -26.62 -7.57 20.91
CA VAL A 295 -27.88 -7.90 21.58
C VAL A 295 -28.46 -9.11 20.85
N SER A 296 -28.81 -10.13 21.63
CA SER A 296 -29.57 -11.32 21.27
C SER A 296 -30.81 -11.01 20.44
N GLY A 297 -31.02 -11.75 19.34
CA GLY A 297 -32.27 -11.69 18.58
C GLY A 297 -32.18 -12.48 17.27
N SER A 298 -32.82 -13.64 17.25
CA SER A 298 -33.09 -14.49 16.09
C SER A 298 -33.58 -13.70 14.86
N GLY A 299 -33.02 -13.96 13.67
CA GLY A 299 -33.60 -13.42 12.43
C GLY A 299 -32.68 -13.43 11.21
N ARG A 300 -32.72 -14.55 10.48
CA ARG A 300 -32.48 -14.74 9.04
C ARG A 300 -32.39 -13.44 8.18
N SER A 301 -31.23 -13.17 7.57
CA SER A 301 -31.10 -12.70 6.17
C SER A 301 -29.64 -12.32 5.85
N GLY A 302 -28.97 -13.17 5.07
CA GLY A 302 -27.77 -12.77 4.35
C GLY A 302 -28.17 -11.90 3.18
N ARG A 303 -27.82 -10.62 3.21
CA ARG A 303 -27.86 -9.74 2.04
C ARG A 303 -26.42 -9.51 1.59
N GLY A 304 -26.04 -10.23 0.54
CA GLY A 304 -24.78 -10.03 -0.17
C GLY A 304 -24.75 -8.67 -0.88
N VAL A 305 -23.55 -8.32 -1.31
CA VAL A 305 -23.21 -7.16 -2.13
C VAL A 305 -24.15 -7.07 -3.34
N ASP A 306 -24.65 -5.88 -3.67
CA ASP A 306 -25.46 -5.65 -4.88
C ASP A 306 -24.53 -5.56 -6.10
N PRO A 307 -24.57 -6.53 -7.04
CA PRO A 307 -23.71 -6.52 -8.22
C PRO A 307 -24.03 -5.38 -9.20
N ARG A 308 -25.25 -4.81 -9.16
CA ARG A 308 -25.64 -3.71 -10.06
C ARG A 308 -24.92 -2.41 -9.76
N ALA A 309 -24.49 -2.21 -8.52
CA ALA A 309 -23.69 -1.06 -8.11
C ALA A 309 -22.33 -0.97 -8.85
N ALA A 310 -21.83 -2.11 -9.34
CA ALA A 310 -20.59 -2.16 -10.10
C ALA A 310 -20.78 -1.88 -11.60
N GLU A 311 -21.99 -2.06 -12.14
CA GLU A 311 -22.32 -1.76 -13.54
C GLU A 311 -22.15 -0.26 -13.82
N ASP A 312 -22.52 0.60 -12.85
CA ASP A 312 -22.30 2.05 -12.92
C ASP A 312 -20.82 2.46 -13.03
N LEU A 313 -19.88 1.55 -12.73
CA LEU A 313 -18.43 1.82 -12.74
C LEU A 313 -17.71 1.30 -13.98
N LEU A 314 -18.36 0.50 -14.82
CA LEU A 314 -17.83 0.02 -16.08
C LEU A 314 -17.83 1.13 -17.15
N PRO A 315 -16.94 1.06 -18.16
CA PRO A 315 -16.85 2.05 -19.24
C PRO A 315 -18.05 2.05 -20.18
#